data_AF-A0A2E7RP55-F1
#
_entry.id   AF-A0A2E7RP55-F1
#
_cell.length_a   1.000
_cell.length_b   1.000
_cell.length_c   1.000
_cell.angle_alpha   90.00
_cell.angle_beta   90.00
_cell.angle_gamma   90.00
#
_symmetry.space_group_name_H-M   'P 1'
#
loop_
_entity.id
_entity.type
_entity.pdbx_description
1 polymer ?
#
loop_
_entity_poly.entity_id
_entity_poly.type
_entity_poly.pdbx_seq_one_letter_code
_entity_poly.pdbx_strand_id
1 'polypeptide(L)'
;MSDVLENTLSFEDYDVLMKSISEDQENAESLKTLIEKGINLDQLIDESSGLHPIHWAASYGNQKAIEILLEKGIDLNKPCEGFIEFTPLEHAAKGGHVELVKYLLDQGAKKTEWTESCIGDNKELEALLG
;
A
#
# COMPACT_ATOMS: atom_id res chain seq x y z
N MET A 1 14.29 17.09 -6.74
CA MET A 1 13.30 17.41 -5.69
C MET A 1 13.37 16.18 -4.82
N SER A 2 14.39 16.12 -3.97
CA SER A 2 14.99 14.89 -3.44
C SER A 2 14.16 14.31 -2.30
N ASP A 3 13.29 13.37 -2.67
CA ASP A 3 13.25 11.99 -2.18
C ASP A 3 13.85 11.74 -0.79
N VAL A 4 13.09 11.99 0.29
CA VAL A 4 13.58 11.69 1.64
C VAL A 4 13.61 10.18 1.95
N LEU A 5 12.98 9.36 1.10
CA LEU A 5 13.26 7.92 1.05
C LEU A 5 14.70 7.62 0.63
N GLU A 6 15.27 8.35 -0.34
CA GLU A 6 16.68 8.20 -0.72
C GLU A 6 17.64 8.58 0.41
N ASN A 7 17.18 9.35 1.41
CA ASN A 7 17.99 9.66 2.59
C ASN A 7 17.98 8.53 3.64
N THR A 8 16.99 7.63 3.63
CA THR A 8 16.86 6.52 4.58
C THR A 8 17.24 5.17 3.95
N LEU A 9 16.93 5.00 2.67
CA LEU A 9 17.28 3.84 1.84
C LEU A 9 18.38 4.22 0.87
N SER A 10 19.27 3.28 0.57
CA SER A 10 20.15 3.44 -0.59
C SER A 10 19.31 3.54 -1.88
N PHE A 11 19.84 4.20 -2.90
CA PHE A 11 19.18 4.31 -4.20
C PHE A 11 18.77 2.93 -4.75
N GLU A 12 19.65 1.92 -4.61
CA GLU A 12 19.34 0.54 -4.97
C GLU A 12 18.20 -0.07 -4.14
N ASP A 13 18.15 0.17 -2.83
CA ASP A 13 17.09 -0.37 -1.98
C ASP A 13 15.73 0.28 -2.26
N TYR A 14 15.72 1.56 -2.62
CA TYR A 14 14.51 2.26 -3.07
C TYR A 14 13.99 1.68 -4.39
N ASP A 15 14.87 1.48 -5.38
CA ASP A 15 14.48 0.86 -6.66
C ASP A 15 13.94 -0.57 -6.46
N VAL A 16 14.58 -1.36 -5.59
CA VAL A 16 14.10 -2.69 -5.21
C VAL A 16 12.74 -2.61 -4.53
N LEU A 17 12.53 -1.67 -3.62
CA LEU A 17 11.25 -1.46 -2.95
C LEU A 17 10.15 -1.14 -3.96
N MET A 18 10.37 -0.13 -4.81
CA MET A 18 9.38 0.31 -5.79
C MET A 18 9.04 -0.79 -6.79
N LYS A 19 10.02 -1.57 -7.24
CA LYS A 19 9.76 -2.75 -8.09
C LYS A 19 8.96 -3.82 -7.37
N SER A 20 9.26 -4.08 -6.10
CA SER A 20 8.60 -5.13 -5.32
C SER A 20 7.14 -4.85 -4.99
N ILE A 21 6.76 -3.58 -4.86
CA ILE A 21 5.38 -3.15 -4.56
C ILE A 21 4.59 -2.76 -5.82
N SER A 22 5.24 -2.65 -6.98
CA SER A 22 4.59 -2.38 -8.27
C SER A 22 3.62 -3.49 -8.68
N GLU A 23 2.90 -3.32 -9.79
CA GLU A 23 1.93 -4.31 -10.30
C GLU A 23 2.53 -5.72 -10.53
N ASP A 24 3.85 -5.81 -10.69
CA ASP A 24 4.55 -7.06 -11.00
C ASP A 24 4.74 -7.94 -9.74
N GLN A 25 3.83 -8.90 -9.55
CA GLN A 25 3.80 -9.78 -8.38
C GLN A 25 5.06 -10.65 -8.22
N GLU A 26 5.83 -10.89 -9.30
CA GLU A 26 7.05 -11.69 -9.24
C GLU A 26 8.14 -11.06 -8.36
N ASN A 27 8.13 -9.73 -8.23
CA ASN A 27 9.16 -8.99 -7.49
C ASN A 27 8.82 -8.80 -6.00
N ALA A 28 7.61 -9.16 -5.56
CA ALA A 28 7.14 -8.94 -4.19
C ALA A 28 8.02 -9.62 -3.12
N GLU A 29 8.63 -10.76 -3.46
CA GLU A 29 9.59 -11.45 -2.59
C GLU A 29 10.82 -10.60 -2.24
N SER A 30 11.18 -9.62 -3.07
CA SER A 30 12.29 -8.70 -2.78
C SER A 30 12.04 -7.82 -1.55
N LEU A 31 10.78 -7.64 -1.13
CA LEU A 31 10.46 -7.02 0.16
C LEU A 31 11.12 -7.76 1.31
N LYS A 32 11.17 -9.11 1.26
CA LYS A 32 11.80 -9.92 2.30
C LYS A 32 13.29 -9.64 2.38
N THR A 33 13.97 -9.47 1.25
CA THR A 33 15.38 -9.08 1.19
C THR A 33 15.62 -7.72 1.87
N LEU A 34 14.74 -6.73 1.64
CA LEU A 34 14.85 -5.42 2.30
C LEU A 34 14.70 -5.55 3.82
N ILE A 35 13.75 -6.38 4.27
CA ILE A 35 13.54 -6.65 5.70
C ILE A 35 14.73 -7.38 6.31
N GLU A 36 15.32 -8.35 5.60
CA GLU A 36 16.53 -9.07 6.03
C GLU A 36 17.75 -8.14 6.17
N LYS A 37 17.81 -7.07 5.36
CA LYS A 37 18.80 -6.00 5.51
C LYS A 37 18.57 -5.11 6.74
N GLY A 38 17.45 -5.30 7.44
CA GLY A 38 17.08 -4.52 8.63
C GLY A 38 16.26 -3.27 8.33
N ILE A 39 15.70 -3.14 7.12
CA ILE A 39 14.84 -2.01 6.77
C ILE A 39 13.50 -2.16 7.49
N ASN A 40 13.12 -1.12 8.24
CA ASN A 40 11.82 -1.05 8.90
C ASN A 40 10.77 -0.43 7.96
N LEU A 41 10.02 -1.28 7.27
CA LEU A 41 9.00 -0.86 6.31
C LEU A 41 7.78 -0.17 6.94
N ASP A 42 7.50 -0.37 8.23
CA ASP A 42 6.41 0.32 8.93
C ASP A 42 6.72 1.80 9.14
N GLN A 43 7.98 2.15 9.41
CA GLN A 43 8.42 3.53 9.63
C GLN A 43 8.84 4.23 8.34
N LEU A 44 8.75 3.52 7.22
CA LEU A 44 9.15 4.03 5.93
C LEU A 44 8.01 4.84 5.32
N ILE A 45 8.27 6.13 5.08
CA ILE A 45 7.29 7.07 4.54
C ILE A 45 7.93 7.93 3.45
N ASP A 46 7.18 8.17 2.37
CA ASP A 46 7.49 9.23 1.41
C ASP A 46 7.03 10.57 1.96
N GLU A 47 7.95 11.46 2.33
CA GLU A 47 7.59 12.79 2.81
C GLU A 47 6.85 13.65 1.78
N SER A 48 6.97 13.35 0.49
CA SER A 48 6.30 14.14 -0.56
C SER A 48 4.80 13.82 -0.68
N SER A 49 4.43 12.56 -0.45
CA SER A 49 3.05 12.07 -0.59
C SER A 49 2.42 11.62 0.74
N GLY A 50 3.22 11.44 1.78
CA GLY A 50 2.85 10.86 3.07
C GLY A 50 2.60 9.34 3.02
N LEU A 51 2.98 8.67 1.93
CA LEU A 51 2.64 7.27 1.71
C LEU A 51 3.67 6.31 2.32
N HIS A 52 3.14 5.26 2.95
CA HIS A 52 3.91 4.08 3.36
C HIS A 52 3.89 2.99 2.26
N PRO A 53 4.82 2.01 2.26
CA PRO A 53 4.85 0.91 1.29
C PRO A 53 3.52 0.20 1.04
N ILE A 54 2.73 0.01 2.10
CA ILE A 54 1.42 -0.64 2.02
C ILE A 54 0.40 0.16 1.18
N HIS A 55 0.51 1.48 1.14
CA HIS A 55 -0.37 2.34 0.32
C HIS A 55 -0.04 2.25 -1.17
N TRP A 56 1.25 2.21 -1.53
CA TRP A 56 1.65 1.98 -2.92
C TRP A 56 1.25 0.58 -3.39
N ALA A 57 1.54 -0.45 -2.59
CA ALA A 57 1.13 -1.81 -2.91
C ALA A 57 -0.39 -1.90 -3.15
N ALA A 58 -1.18 -1.19 -2.34
CA ALA A 58 -2.62 -1.10 -2.52
C ALA A 58 -3.03 -0.32 -3.79
N SER A 59 -2.37 0.81 -4.07
CA SER A 59 -2.60 1.60 -5.29
C SER A 59 -2.26 0.83 -6.57
N TYR A 60 -1.28 -0.08 -6.51
CA TYR A 60 -0.89 -0.95 -7.63
C TYR A 60 -1.68 -2.27 -7.67
N GLY A 61 -2.55 -2.55 -6.69
CA GLY A 61 -3.30 -3.80 -6.68
C GLY A 61 -2.44 -5.04 -6.38
N ASN A 62 -1.22 -4.86 -5.86
CA ASN A 62 -0.29 -5.95 -5.59
C ASN A 62 -0.64 -6.64 -4.27
N GLN A 63 -1.57 -7.58 -4.33
CA GLN A 63 -1.98 -8.39 -3.18
C GLN A 63 -0.80 -9.13 -2.52
N LYS A 64 0.18 -9.61 -3.30
CA LYS A 64 1.31 -10.36 -2.76
C LYS A 64 2.22 -9.48 -1.91
N ALA A 65 2.46 -8.25 -2.34
CA ALA A 65 3.18 -7.27 -1.53
C ALA A 65 2.42 -6.96 -0.23
N ILE A 66 1.10 -6.77 -0.28
CA ILE A 66 0.27 -6.57 0.92
C ILE A 66 0.39 -7.75 1.89
N GLU A 67 0.28 -8.99 1.42
CA GLU A 67 0.47 -10.20 2.24
C GLU A 67 1.80 -10.17 3.00
N ILE A 68 2.91 -9.90 2.30
CA ILE A 68 4.24 -9.85 2.92
C ILE A 68 4.35 -8.72 3.93
N LEU A 69 3.78 -7.55 3.64
CA LEU A 69 3.77 -6.40 4.56
C LEU A 69 2.96 -6.70 5.84
N LEU A 70 1.82 -7.39 5.71
CA LEU A 70 0.99 -7.82 6.83
C LEU A 70 1.67 -8.89 7.69
N GLU A 71 2.38 -9.85 7.08
CA GLU A 71 3.18 -10.84 7.81
C GLU A 71 4.24 -10.20 8.72
N LYS A 72 4.64 -8.96 8.43
CA LYS A 72 5.61 -8.18 9.22
C LYS A 72 4.96 -7.29 10.28
N GLY A 73 3.64 -7.35 10.41
CA GLY A 73 2.89 -6.61 11.42
C GLY A 73 2.65 -5.14 11.06
N ILE A 74 2.75 -4.77 9.78
CA ILE A 74 2.30 -3.45 9.32
C ILE A 74 0.79 -3.40 9.47
N ASP A 75 0.27 -2.30 10.03
CA ASP A 75 -1.15 -2.13 10.23
C ASP A 75 -1.87 -1.89 8.88
N LEU A 76 -2.80 -2.78 8.56
CA LEU A 76 -3.65 -2.72 7.38
C LEU A 76 -4.53 -1.47 7.31
N ASN A 77 -4.81 -0.87 8.47
CA ASN A 77 -5.66 0.30 8.61
C ASN A 77 -4.85 1.58 8.87
N LYS A 78 -3.52 1.52 8.76
CA LYS A 78 -2.66 2.69 8.95
C LYS A 78 -3.03 3.73 7.90
N PRO A 79 -3.49 4.93 8.30
CA PRO A 79 -3.69 6.01 7.34
C PRO A 79 -2.34 6.52 6.83
N CYS A 80 -2.31 7.03 5.61
CA CYS A 80 -1.15 7.78 5.14
C CYS A 80 -1.07 9.16 5.84
N GLU A 81 0.12 9.76 5.86
CA GLU A 81 0.34 11.08 6.48
C GLU A 81 0.29 12.22 5.44
N GLY A 82 -0.41 11.97 4.33
CA GLY A 82 -0.59 12.93 3.26
C GLY A 82 -1.65 13.98 3.59
N PHE A 83 -1.99 14.83 2.60
CA PHE A 83 -3.07 15.82 2.76
C PHE A 83 -4.44 15.21 3.06
N ILE A 84 -4.67 13.99 2.58
CA ILE A 84 -5.87 13.21 2.87
C ILE A 84 -5.36 11.88 3.42
N GLU A 85 -5.76 11.56 4.66
CA GLU A 85 -5.31 10.41 5.44
C GLU A 85 -5.92 9.10 4.93
N PHE A 86 -5.66 8.76 3.67
CA PHE A 86 -6.25 7.61 3.05
C PHE A 86 -5.64 6.30 3.55
N THR A 87 -6.50 5.30 3.74
CA THR A 87 -6.12 3.93 4.10
C THR A 87 -5.65 3.13 2.87
N PRO A 88 -4.97 1.98 3.06
CA PRO A 88 -4.69 1.04 1.97
C PRO A 88 -5.96 0.62 1.22
N LEU A 89 -7.08 0.42 1.93
CA LEU A 89 -8.37 0.07 1.34
C LEU A 89 -8.85 1.14 0.35
N GLU A 90 -8.74 2.42 0.71
CA GLU A 90 -9.14 3.53 -0.16
C GLU A 90 -8.24 3.68 -1.39
N HIS A 91 -6.93 3.42 -1.25
CA HIS A 91 -6.01 3.38 -2.41
C HIS A 91 -6.36 2.26 -3.37
N ALA A 92 -6.66 1.06 -2.87
CA ALA A 92 -7.12 -0.06 -3.69
C ALA A 92 -8.45 0.24 -4.38
N ALA A 93 -9.40 0.85 -3.65
CA ALA A 93 -10.70 1.26 -4.18
C ALA A 93 -10.57 2.32 -5.28
N LYS A 94 -9.76 3.35 -5.04
CA LYS A 94 -9.47 4.42 -6.02
C LYS A 94 -8.75 3.89 -7.27
N GLY A 95 -7.91 2.88 -7.10
CA GLY A 95 -7.26 2.16 -8.21
C GLY A 95 -8.19 1.23 -8.98
N GLY A 96 -9.41 0.97 -8.49
CA GLY A 96 -10.36 0.05 -9.12
C GLY A 96 -10.05 -1.43 -8.87
N HIS A 97 -9.18 -1.74 -7.90
CA HIS A 97 -8.68 -3.10 -7.65
C HIS A 97 -9.68 -3.93 -6.84
N VAL A 98 -10.78 -4.35 -7.47
CA VAL A 98 -11.91 -5.05 -6.82
C VAL A 98 -11.47 -6.28 -6.03
N GLU A 99 -10.64 -7.14 -6.60
CA GLU A 99 -10.18 -8.37 -5.95
C GLU A 99 -9.31 -8.06 -4.72
N LEU A 100 -8.45 -7.04 -4.81
CA LEU A 100 -7.67 -6.59 -3.67
C LEU A 100 -8.58 -6.01 -2.58
N VAL A 101 -9.57 -5.20 -2.94
CA VAL A 101 -10.54 -4.65 -1.98
C VAL A 101 -11.27 -5.76 -1.22
N LYS A 102 -11.73 -6.81 -1.90
CA LYS A 102 -12.33 -7.99 -1.25
C LYS A 102 -11.35 -8.62 -0.27
N TYR A 103 -10.12 -8.87 -0.70
CA TYR A 103 -9.08 -9.45 0.14
C TYR A 103 -8.81 -8.58 1.39
N LEU A 104 -8.67 -7.26 1.23
CA LEU A 104 -8.43 -6.34 2.33
C LEU A 104 -9.59 -6.37 3.35
N LEU A 105 -10.84 -6.40 2.89
CA LEU A 105 -12.02 -6.53 3.75
C LEU A 105 -12.02 -7.86 4.51
N ASP A 106 -11.66 -8.96 3.85
CA ASP A 106 -11.55 -10.29 4.47
C ASP A 106 -10.43 -10.33 5.54
N GLN A 107 -9.36 -9.56 5.36
CA GLN A 107 -8.30 -9.36 6.35
C GLN A 107 -8.70 -8.39 7.49
N GLY A 108 -9.91 -7.83 7.45
CA GLY A 108 -10.42 -6.93 8.49
C GLY A 108 -10.10 -5.45 8.27
N ALA A 109 -9.85 -5.02 7.03
CA ALA A 109 -9.76 -3.60 6.70
C ALA A 109 -11.07 -2.88 7.04
N LYS A 110 -10.94 -1.69 7.62
CA LYS A 110 -12.06 -0.86 8.04
C LYS A 110 -12.42 0.12 6.93
N LYS A 111 -13.71 0.16 6.60
CA LYS A 111 -14.28 1.24 5.80
C LYS A 111 -14.25 2.53 6.63
N THR A 112 -13.92 3.64 5.99
CA THR A 112 -14.02 4.98 6.54
C THR A 112 -15.11 5.77 5.82
N GLU A 113 -15.40 6.98 6.29
CA GLU A 113 -16.32 7.90 5.60
C GLU A 113 -15.86 8.28 4.18
N TRP A 114 -14.57 8.13 3.87
CA TRP A 114 -14.02 8.43 2.55
C TRP A 114 -14.12 7.26 1.57
N THR A 115 -14.30 6.03 2.06
CA THR A 115 -14.28 4.82 1.24
C THR A 115 -15.31 4.85 0.11
N GLU A 116 -16.52 5.37 0.37
CA GLU A 116 -17.58 5.56 -0.65
C GLU A 116 -17.25 6.67 -1.66
N SER A 117 -16.44 7.66 -1.29
CA SER A 117 -16.00 8.72 -2.19
C SER A 117 -14.93 8.24 -3.18
N CYS A 118 -14.18 7.21 -2.80
CA CYS A 118 -13.07 6.67 -3.59
C CYS A 118 -13.49 5.75 -4.74
N ILE A 119 -14.71 5.19 -4.73
CA ILE A 119 -15.14 4.14 -5.68
C ILE A 119 -15.64 4.65 -7.04
N GLY A 120 -15.96 5.94 -7.16
CA GLY A 120 -16.51 6.52 -8.40
C GLY A 120 -17.79 5.79 -8.87
N ASP A 121 -17.90 5.53 -10.17
CA ASP A 121 -19.02 4.79 -10.77
C ASP A 121 -18.83 3.26 -10.78
N ASN A 122 -17.85 2.73 -10.02
CA ASN A 122 -17.56 1.30 -10.00
C ASN A 122 -18.61 0.54 -9.17
N LYS A 123 -19.58 -0.06 -9.87
CA LYS A 123 -20.69 -0.83 -9.27
C LYS A 123 -20.23 -2.04 -8.44
N GLU A 124 -19.11 -2.66 -8.79
CA GLU A 124 -18.61 -3.80 -8.02
C GLU A 124 -18.04 -3.34 -6.68
N LEU A 125 -17.29 -2.23 -6.70
CA LEU A 125 -16.82 -1.61 -5.47
C LEU A 125 -17.97 -1.03 -4.65
N GLU A 126 -18.99 -0.45 -5.29
CA GLU A 126 -20.22 0.02 -4.62
C GLU A 126 -20.91 -1.13 -3.88
N ALA A 127 -21.02 -2.31 -4.48
CA ALA A 127 -21.63 -3.47 -3.84
C ALA A 127 -20.81 -4.01 -2.65
N LEU A 128 -19.48 -3.81 -2.64
CA LEU A 128 -18.59 -4.25 -1.57
C LEU A 128 -18.48 -3.20 -0.45
N LEU A 129 -18.44 -1.92 -0.82
CA LEU A 129 -18.07 -0.82 0.05
C LEU A 129 -19.26 0.04 0.50
N GLY A 130 -20.38 0.03 -0.22
CA GLY A 130 -21.65 0.61 0.25
C GLY A 130 -22.35 -0.23 1.31
#